data_AF-A0A956Y9F4-F1
#
_entry.id   AF-A0A956Y9F4-F1
#
_cell.length_a   1.000
_cell.length_b   1.000
_cell.length_c   1.000
_cell.angle_alpha   90.00
_cell.angle_beta   90.00
_cell.angle_gamma   90.00
#
_symmetry.space_group_name_H-M   'P 1'
#
loop_
_entity.id
_entity.type
_entity.pdbx_description
1 polymer ?
#
loop_
_entity_poly.entity_id
_entity_poly.type
_entity_poly.pdbx_seq_one_letter_code
_entity_poly.pdbx_strand_id
1 'polypeptide(L)'
;MSNDDLLNEDTRTPMPPSTALTPETFINRELSLIDFQRRVLALAQDKSIPLLERIKFIAIVGNNLDEFFMVRVPSYIQKTRMGIGRLRPDGYTSSVLMQQIHMEVNELIKEQRRTLDHLFEQLRKEQVAILELHVLTPEELAAVRAYFRTEVFPILTPLASDHARPFPFISNLSLNLGIYLERHHPDSDEISLEFARIKVPIGDGLPRLVNLNQVLPQYGNIPVSGHKFLWIEDVIIDNLDVLFPGMVVAEAYPFRVLRNSDIDYELEQDEDDEE
;
A
#
# COMPACT_ATOMS: atom_id res chain seq x y z
N MET A 1 -13.12 61.21 -47.84
CA MET A 1 -12.65 59.86 -48.23
C MET A 1 -12.41 59.12 -46.93
N SER A 2 -13.33 58.22 -46.58
CA SER A 2 -13.38 57.55 -45.27
C SER A 2 -12.26 56.53 -45.10
N ASN A 3 -11.86 56.38 -43.86
CA ASN A 3 -10.74 55.59 -43.36
C ASN A 3 -11.19 54.13 -43.03
N ASP A 4 -11.97 53.51 -43.91
CA ASP A 4 -12.79 52.32 -43.61
C ASP A 4 -12.33 51.01 -44.32
N ASP A 5 -11.10 50.95 -44.84
CA ASP A 5 -10.64 49.82 -45.68
C ASP A 5 -9.52 48.96 -45.05
N LEU A 6 -9.38 48.99 -43.73
CA LEU A 6 -8.43 48.12 -43.03
C LEU A 6 -9.09 47.57 -41.77
N LEU A 7 -9.66 46.36 -41.88
CA LEU A 7 -9.83 45.32 -40.85
C LEU A 7 -11.05 44.44 -41.18
N ASN A 8 -10.89 43.46 -42.06
CA ASN A 8 -11.62 42.18 -42.00
C ASN A 8 -11.14 41.21 -43.08
N GLU A 9 -9.98 40.59 -42.85
CA GLU A 9 -9.74 39.24 -43.36
C GLU A 9 -9.36 38.38 -42.16
N ASP A 10 -10.35 37.65 -41.64
CA ASP A 10 -10.12 36.60 -40.66
C ASP A 10 -9.37 35.47 -41.37
N THR A 11 -8.03 35.58 -41.37
CA THR A 11 -7.09 34.63 -41.99
C THR A 11 -6.88 33.37 -41.14
N ARG A 12 -7.74 33.11 -40.14
CA ARG A 12 -7.70 31.85 -39.41
C ARG A 12 -7.99 30.69 -40.35
N THR A 13 -6.97 29.90 -40.64
CA THR A 13 -7.11 28.64 -41.36
C THR A 13 -8.19 27.82 -40.65
N PRO A 14 -9.24 27.34 -41.35
CA PRO A 14 -10.26 26.52 -40.72
C PRO A 14 -9.57 25.33 -40.07
N MET A 15 -9.85 25.14 -38.77
CA MET A 15 -9.33 24.01 -38.03
C MET A 15 -9.71 22.74 -38.81
N PRO A 16 -8.77 21.80 -39.04
CA PRO A 16 -9.11 20.56 -39.73
C PRO A 16 -10.33 19.94 -39.03
N PRO A 17 -11.26 19.33 -39.80
CA PRO A 17 -12.45 18.72 -39.20
C PRO A 17 -12.01 17.81 -38.07
N SER A 18 -12.58 18.03 -36.88
CA SER A 18 -12.26 17.23 -35.70
C SER A 18 -12.37 15.76 -36.07
N THR A 19 -11.27 15.02 -35.94
CA THR A 19 -11.26 13.57 -36.19
C THR A 19 -12.38 12.95 -35.38
N ALA A 20 -13.25 12.18 -36.03
CA ALA A 20 -14.36 11.52 -35.34
C ALA A 20 -13.80 10.69 -34.17
N LEU A 21 -14.28 11.01 -32.97
CA LEU A 21 -13.86 10.39 -31.73
C LEU A 21 -14.45 8.98 -31.66
N THR A 22 -13.63 7.99 -32.01
CA THR A 22 -13.93 6.55 -31.99
C THR A 22 -13.15 5.86 -30.86
N PRO A 23 -13.59 4.68 -30.39
CA PRO A 23 -12.85 3.91 -29.38
C PRO A 23 -11.37 3.69 -29.74
N GLU A 24 -11.06 3.53 -31.04
CA GLU A 24 -9.71 3.33 -31.55
C GLU A 24 -8.84 4.61 -31.50
N THR A 25 -9.47 5.78 -31.40
CA THR A 25 -8.80 7.09 -31.29
C THR A 25 -8.70 7.60 -29.86
N PHE A 26 -9.27 6.89 -28.88
CA PHE A 26 -9.20 7.22 -27.47
C PHE A 26 -8.29 6.29 -26.70
N ILE A 27 -7.50 6.86 -25.78
CA ILE A 27 -6.81 6.12 -24.74
C ILE A 27 -7.65 6.22 -23.47
N ASN A 28 -7.99 5.07 -22.87
CA ASN A 28 -8.67 5.07 -21.59
C ASN A 28 -7.77 5.71 -20.52
N ARG A 29 -8.34 6.70 -19.80
CA ARG A 29 -7.64 7.48 -18.77
C ARG A 29 -7.01 6.61 -17.68
N GLU A 30 -7.74 5.60 -17.21
CA GLU A 30 -7.29 4.76 -16.08
C GLU A 30 -6.17 3.81 -16.51
N LEU A 31 -6.27 3.23 -17.69
CA LEU A 31 -5.19 2.43 -18.27
C LEU A 31 -3.94 3.28 -18.53
N SER A 32 -4.12 4.52 -19.01
CA SER A 32 -3.00 5.45 -19.18
C SER A 32 -2.33 5.82 -17.85
N LEU A 33 -3.08 5.89 -16.74
CA LEU A 33 -2.51 6.11 -15.41
C LEU A 33 -1.70 4.90 -14.94
N ILE A 34 -2.15 3.68 -15.25
CA ILE A 34 -1.38 2.46 -14.97
C ILE A 34 -0.08 2.45 -15.78
N ASP A 35 -0.13 2.82 -17.08
CA ASP A 35 1.06 2.96 -17.91
C ASP A 35 2.01 4.04 -17.42
N PHE A 36 1.49 5.14 -16.86
CA PHE A 36 2.31 6.12 -16.18
C PHE A 36 3.03 5.49 -14.97
N GLN A 37 2.37 4.66 -14.16
CA GLN A 37 3.05 3.95 -13.06
C GLN A 37 4.11 2.98 -13.56
N ARG A 38 3.94 2.36 -14.75
CA ARG A 38 5.00 1.56 -15.39
C ARG A 38 6.24 2.39 -15.69
N ARG A 39 6.07 3.63 -16.14
CA ARG A 39 7.20 4.55 -16.37
C ARG A 39 7.90 4.95 -15.07
N VAL A 40 7.15 5.16 -13.99
CA VAL A 40 7.73 5.41 -12.66
C VAL A 40 8.50 4.18 -12.17
N LEU A 41 7.96 2.97 -12.37
CA LEU A 41 8.65 1.72 -12.04
C LEU A 41 9.95 1.55 -12.85
N ALA A 42 9.96 1.96 -14.12
CA ALA A 42 11.16 1.91 -14.96
C ALA A 42 12.32 2.75 -14.38
N LEU A 43 12.03 3.86 -13.66
CA LEU A 43 13.06 4.63 -12.94
C LEU A 43 13.66 3.82 -11.78
N ALA A 44 12.90 2.94 -11.13
CA ALA A 44 13.45 2.01 -10.13
C ALA A 44 14.35 0.93 -10.77
N GLN A 45 14.24 0.70 -12.08
CA GLN A 45 15.04 -0.30 -12.82
C GLN A 45 16.29 0.31 -13.47
N ASP A 46 16.33 1.64 -13.64
CA ASP A 46 17.46 2.35 -14.23
C ASP A 46 18.68 2.36 -13.30
N LYS A 47 19.78 1.74 -13.74
CA LYS A 47 21.03 1.62 -12.96
C LYS A 47 21.83 2.93 -12.89
N SER A 48 21.50 3.94 -13.69
CA SER A 48 22.11 5.27 -13.60
C SER A 48 21.61 6.06 -12.39
N ILE A 49 20.46 5.68 -11.83
CA ILE A 49 19.85 6.31 -10.66
C ILE A 49 20.45 5.70 -9.38
N PRO A 50 20.77 6.52 -8.35
CA PRO A 50 21.28 6.01 -7.08
C PRO A 50 20.35 4.97 -6.43
N LEU A 51 20.93 3.97 -5.78
CA LEU A 51 20.20 2.80 -5.27
C LEU A 51 19.02 3.14 -4.34
N LEU A 52 19.21 4.07 -3.41
CA LEU A 52 18.15 4.50 -2.49
C LEU A 52 17.05 5.30 -3.20
N GLU A 53 17.37 6.07 -4.25
CA GLU A 53 16.36 6.76 -5.06
C GLU A 53 15.50 5.75 -5.84
N ARG A 54 16.09 4.66 -6.31
CA ARG A 54 15.36 3.55 -6.96
C ARG A 54 14.37 2.89 -5.99
N ILE A 55 14.74 2.70 -4.73
CA ILE A 55 13.83 2.23 -3.67
C ILE A 55 12.69 3.23 -3.45
N LYS A 56 12.95 4.54 -3.48
CA LYS A 56 11.89 5.55 -3.37
C LYS A 56 10.91 5.47 -4.53
N PHE A 57 11.37 5.23 -5.76
CA PHE A 57 10.46 5.02 -6.89
C PHE A 57 9.53 3.81 -6.71
N ILE A 58 10.02 2.71 -6.11
CA ILE A 58 9.14 1.59 -5.72
C ILE A 58 8.05 2.04 -4.75
N ALA A 59 8.42 2.82 -3.72
CA ALA A 59 7.46 3.35 -2.75
C ALA A 59 6.45 4.33 -3.38
N ILE A 60 6.90 5.18 -4.31
CA ILE A 60 6.04 6.11 -5.06
C ILE A 60 4.99 5.34 -5.87
N VAL A 61 5.38 4.28 -6.59
CA VAL A 61 4.43 3.42 -7.33
C VAL A 61 3.38 2.85 -6.38
N GLY A 62 3.79 2.35 -5.21
CA GLY A 62 2.87 1.83 -4.20
C GLY A 62 1.86 2.88 -3.70
N ASN A 63 2.35 4.07 -3.34
CA ASN A 63 1.51 5.16 -2.85
C ASN A 63 0.51 5.66 -3.92
N ASN A 64 0.97 5.82 -5.16
CA ASN A 64 0.12 6.24 -6.27
C ASN A 64 -0.95 5.19 -6.59
N LEU A 65 -0.63 3.90 -6.49
CA LEU A 65 -1.61 2.83 -6.65
C LEU A 65 -2.63 2.86 -5.50
N ASP A 66 -2.21 3.08 -4.25
CA ASP A 66 -3.13 3.24 -3.14
C ASP A 66 -4.12 4.37 -3.41
N GLU A 67 -3.65 5.55 -3.83
CA GLU A 67 -4.50 6.68 -4.21
C GLU A 67 -5.46 6.32 -5.35
N PHE A 68 -4.96 5.68 -6.42
CA PHE A 68 -5.78 5.23 -7.54
C PHE A 68 -6.95 4.33 -7.08
N PHE A 69 -6.69 3.38 -6.17
CA PHE A 69 -7.72 2.49 -5.63
C PHE A 69 -8.66 3.16 -4.63
N MET A 70 -8.20 4.15 -3.88
CA MET A 70 -9.03 4.89 -2.94
C MET A 70 -9.93 5.92 -3.62
N VAL A 71 -9.47 6.52 -4.72
CA VAL A 71 -10.16 7.65 -5.38
C VAL A 71 -10.97 7.21 -6.59
N ARG A 72 -10.39 6.43 -7.49
CA ARG A 72 -10.95 6.22 -8.84
C ARG A 72 -11.79 4.96 -8.93
N VAL A 73 -11.26 3.85 -8.42
CA VAL A 73 -11.88 2.53 -8.46
C VAL A 73 -13.29 2.48 -7.81
N PRO A 74 -13.61 3.22 -6.72
CA PRO A 74 -14.93 3.17 -6.11
C PRO A 74 -16.08 3.55 -7.06
N SER A 75 -15.87 4.53 -7.94
CA SER A 75 -16.91 4.98 -8.89
C SER A 75 -17.29 3.85 -9.87
N TYR A 76 -16.31 3.08 -10.32
CA TYR A 76 -16.52 1.94 -11.22
C TYR A 76 -17.16 0.75 -10.49
N ILE A 77 -16.84 0.52 -9.22
CA ILE A 77 -17.52 -0.48 -8.38
C ILE A 77 -19.01 -0.13 -8.24
N GLN A 78 -19.33 1.14 -7.98
CA GLN A 78 -20.73 1.59 -7.84
C GLN A 78 -21.50 1.44 -9.17
N LYS A 79 -20.95 1.92 -10.29
CA LYS A 79 -21.55 1.79 -11.63
C LYS A 79 -21.80 0.33 -12.00
N THR A 80 -20.86 -0.57 -11.67
CA THR A 80 -21.01 -2.01 -11.89
C THR A 80 -22.13 -2.62 -11.04
N ARG A 81 -22.23 -2.24 -9.76
CA ARG A 81 -23.31 -2.70 -8.87
C ARG A 81 -24.70 -2.24 -9.30
N MET A 82 -24.80 -1.05 -9.88
CA MET A 82 -26.04 -0.50 -10.44
C MET A 82 -26.42 -1.13 -11.80
N GLY A 83 -25.58 -1.99 -12.37
CA GLY A 83 -25.84 -2.64 -13.65
C GLY A 83 -25.75 -1.69 -14.86
N ILE A 84 -25.04 -0.56 -14.73
CA ILE A 84 -24.88 0.41 -15.81
C ILE A 84 -23.92 -0.18 -16.85
N GLY A 85 -24.47 -0.74 -17.92
CA GLY A 85 -23.74 -1.37 -19.02
C GLY A 85 -23.44 -0.47 -20.21
N ARG A 86 -23.60 0.86 -20.08
CA ARG A 86 -23.37 1.81 -21.17
C ARG A 86 -21.88 1.85 -21.53
N LEU A 87 -21.58 1.74 -22.82
CA LEU A 87 -20.23 1.94 -23.36
C LEU A 87 -19.82 3.40 -23.19
N ARG A 88 -18.60 3.61 -22.70
CA ARG A 88 -17.93 4.91 -22.66
C ARG A 88 -17.34 5.24 -24.04
N PRO A 89 -16.93 6.50 -24.29
CA PRO A 89 -16.29 6.89 -25.55
C PRO A 89 -15.02 6.09 -25.90
N ASP A 90 -14.35 5.55 -24.88
CA ASP A 90 -13.17 4.68 -24.99
C ASP A 90 -13.51 3.20 -25.33
N GLY A 91 -14.80 2.86 -25.49
CA GLY A 91 -15.26 1.53 -25.85
C GLY A 91 -15.39 0.54 -24.69
N TYR A 92 -15.16 0.95 -23.44
CA TYR A 92 -15.26 0.05 -22.29
C TYR A 92 -16.61 0.18 -21.57
N THR A 93 -17.12 -0.96 -21.09
CA THR A 93 -18.08 -0.96 -19.96
C THR A 93 -17.30 -0.92 -18.65
N SER A 94 -17.95 -0.48 -17.56
CA SER A 94 -17.27 -0.43 -16.24
C SER A 94 -16.78 -1.79 -15.75
N SER A 95 -17.50 -2.88 -16.04
CA SER A 95 -17.10 -4.23 -15.65
C SER A 95 -15.87 -4.72 -16.42
N VAL A 96 -15.83 -4.50 -17.74
CA VAL A 96 -14.67 -4.85 -18.58
C VAL A 96 -13.46 -4.02 -18.20
N LEU A 97 -13.63 -2.71 -17.98
CA LEU A 97 -12.54 -1.84 -17.53
C LEU A 97 -11.97 -2.29 -16.17
N MET A 98 -12.82 -2.64 -15.21
CA MET A 98 -12.38 -3.15 -13.90
C MET A 98 -11.58 -4.45 -14.02
N GLN A 99 -11.97 -5.36 -14.91
CA GLN A 99 -11.20 -6.57 -15.19
C GLN A 99 -9.84 -6.25 -15.79
N GLN A 100 -9.78 -5.31 -16.74
CA GLN A 100 -8.52 -4.88 -17.34
C GLN A 100 -7.60 -4.20 -16.33
N ILE A 101 -8.13 -3.27 -15.52
CA ILE A 101 -7.40 -2.63 -14.41
C ILE A 101 -6.82 -3.68 -13.47
N HIS A 102 -7.62 -4.67 -13.05
CA HIS A 102 -7.16 -5.72 -12.16
C HIS A 102 -6.00 -6.53 -12.76
N MET A 103 -6.10 -6.89 -14.04
CA MET A 103 -5.05 -7.63 -14.75
C MET A 103 -3.76 -6.81 -14.84
N GLU A 104 -3.85 -5.57 -15.32
CA GLU A 104 -2.70 -4.69 -15.53
C GLU A 104 -1.98 -4.35 -14.22
N VAL A 105 -2.75 -4.03 -13.17
CA VAL A 105 -2.19 -3.74 -11.85
C VAL A 105 -1.52 -4.97 -11.24
N ASN A 106 -2.11 -6.17 -11.38
CA ASN A 106 -1.48 -7.39 -10.86
C ASN A 106 -0.12 -7.65 -11.53
N GLU A 107 -0.01 -7.45 -12.84
CA GLU A 107 1.28 -7.58 -13.53
C GLU A 107 2.28 -6.49 -13.10
N LEU A 108 1.81 -5.24 -12.93
CA LEU A 108 2.64 -4.15 -12.38
C LEU A 108 3.18 -4.48 -10.98
N ILE A 109 2.35 -4.99 -10.08
CA ILE A 109 2.75 -5.34 -8.71
C ILE A 109 3.74 -6.51 -8.72
N LYS A 110 3.54 -7.52 -9.58
CA LYS A 110 4.50 -8.62 -9.73
C LYS A 110 5.88 -8.11 -10.18
N GLU A 111 5.91 -7.20 -11.14
CA GLU A 111 7.15 -6.59 -11.62
C GLU A 111 7.80 -5.69 -10.57
N GLN A 112 7.01 -4.90 -9.85
CA GLN A 112 7.46 -4.07 -8.74
C GLN A 112 8.14 -4.93 -7.66
N ARG A 113 7.53 -6.05 -7.25
CA ARG A 113 8.10 -6.97 -6.25
C ARG A 113 9.41 -7.59 -6.70
N ARG A 114 9.47 -8.10 -7.94
CA ARG A 114 10.73 -8.63 -8.51
C ARG A 114 11.83 -7.57 -8.53
N THR A 115 11.48 -6.33 -8.88
CA THR A 115 12.43 -5.21 -8.86
C THR A 115 12.89 -4.92 -7.44
N LEU A 116 11.97 -4.88 -6.46
CA LEU A 116 12.29 -4.67 -5.06
C LEU A 116 13.24 -5.74 -4.49
N ASP A 117 12.98 -7.02 -4.77
CA ASP A 117 13.84 -8.13 -4.34
C ASP A 117 15.26 -7.97 -4.88
N HIS A 118 15.40 -7.56 -6.15
CA HIS A 118 16.70 -7.28 -6.75
C HIS A 118 17.40 -6.08 -6.09
N LEU A 119 16.65 -5.03 -5.74
CA LEU A 119 17.19 -3.86 -5.05
C LEU A 119 17.64 -4.21 -3.62
N PHE A 120 16.92 -5.06 -2.89
CA PHE A 120 17.35 -5.54 -1.58
C PHE A 120 18.64 -6.37 -1.66
N GLU A 121 18.81 -7.19 -2.69
CA GLU A 121 20.07 -7.88 -2.94
C GLU A 121 21.22 -6.91 -3.25
N GLN A 122 20.96 -5.83 -4.00
CA GLN A 122 21.96 -4.78 -4.24
C GLN A 122 22.32 -4.03 -2.94
N LEU A 123 21.34 -3.69 -2.11
CA LEU A 123 21.55 -3.02 -0.83
C LEU A 123 22.41 -3.86 0.12
N ARG A 124 22.21 -5.18 0.12
CA ARG A 124 23.00 -6.11 0.94
C ARG A 124 24.49 -6.04 0.63
N LYS A 125 24.86 -5.84 -0.64
CA LYS A 125 26.26 -5.67 -1.08
C LYS A 125 26.88 -4.38 -0.56
N GLU A 126 26.05 -3.35 -0.37
CA GLU A 126 26.42 -2.08 0.27
C GLU A 126 26.29 -2.15 1.82
N GLN A 127 26.20 -3.35 2.39
CA GLN A 127 26.03 -3.60 3.82
C GLN A 127 24.75 -3.02 4.43
N VAL A 128 23.72 -2.77 3.61
CA VAL A 128 22.39 -2.35 4.05
C VAL A 128 21.42 -3.53 3.92
N ALA A 129 20.82 -3.99 5.01
CA ALA A 129 19.94 -5.15 4.97
C ALA A 129 18.75 -5.00 5.91
N ILE A 130 17.58 -5.41 5.42
CA ILE A 130 16.44 -5.75 6.27
C ILE A 130 16.55 -7.27 6.52
N LEU A 131 16.69 -7.65 7.78
CA LEU A 131 16.90 -9.03 8.19
C LEU A 131 15.58 -9.69 8.58
N GLU A 132 15.61 -11.02 8.57
CA GLU A 132 14.58 -11.84 9.20
C GLU A 132 15.03 -12.21 10.62
N LEU A 133 14.10 -12.29 11.57
CA LEU A 133 14.43 -12.57 12.97
C LEU A 133 15.21 -13.87 13.16
N HIS A 134 14.92 -14.90 12.36
CA HIS A 134 15.56 -16.22 12.49
C HIS A 134 17.08 -16.20 12.18
N VAL A 135 17.60 -15.13 11.56
CA VAL A 135 19.05 -15.01 11.29
C VAL A 135 19.83 -14.34 12.43
N LEU A 136 19.15 -13.82 13.46
CA LEU A 136 19.76 -13.20 14.62
C LEU A 136 20.31 -14.25 15.59
N THR A 137 21.38 -13.92 16.31
CA THR A 137 21.87 -14.79 17.39
C THR A 137 20.92 -14.75 18.59
N PRO A 138 20.99 -15.73 19.52
CA PRO A 138 20.19 -15.70 20.75
C PRO A 138 20.37 -14.42 21.58
N GLU A 139 21.59 -13.86 21.61
CA GLU A 139 21.89 -12.61 22.32
C GLU A 139 21.28 -11.39 21.62
N GLU A 140 21.31 -11.36 20.28
CA GLU A 140 20.67 -10.32 19.48
C GLU A 140 19.14 -10.37 19.65
N LEU A 141 18.55 -11.57 19.62
CA LEU A 141 17.12 -11.77 19.87
C LEU A 141 16.73 -11.31 21.28
N ALA A 142 17.54 -11.61 22.30
CA ALA A 142 17.31 -11.13 23.66
C ALA A 142 17.33 -9.60 23.75
N ALA A 143 18.24 -8.93 23.03
CA ALA A 143 18.29 -7.48 22.96
C ALA A 143 17.06 -6.89 22.23
N VAL A 144 16.63 -7.49 21.11
CA VAL A 144 15.40 -7.10 20.40
C VAL A 144 14.16 -7.28 21.28
N ARG A 145 14.09 -8.37 22.04
CA ARG A 145 13.00 -8.64 23.00
C ARG A 145 12.99 -7.63 24.15
N ALA A 146 14.17 -7.21 24.64
CA ALA A 146 14.28 -6.15 25.64
C ALA A 146 13.78 -4.80 25.07
N TYR A 147 14.20 -4.45 23.85
CA TYR A 147 13.67 -3.29 23.12
C TYR A 147 12.15 -3.35 22.96
N PHE A 148 11.60 -4.50 22.54
CA PHE A 148 10.16 -4.69 22.43
C PHE A 148 9.45 -4.40 23.77
N ARG A 149 9.92 -4.98 24.88
CA ARG A 149 9.29 -4.77 26.20
C ARG A 149 9.36 -3.32 26.67
N THR A 150 10.45 -2.62 26.38
CA THR A 150 10.68 -1.25 26.86
C THR A 150 10.01 -0.19 26.00
N GLU A 151 10.07 -0.31 24.67
CA GLU A 151 9.64 0.76 23.76
C GLU A 151 8.38 0.41 22.97
N VAL A 152 8.26 -0.84 22.50
CA VAL A 152 7.17 -1.23 21.59
C VAL A 152 5.90 -1.62 22.36
N PHE A 153 6.02 -2.52 23.34
CA PHE A 153 4.92 -3.06 24.12
C PHE A 153 4.02 -1.99 24.77
N PRO A 154 4.56 -0.92 25.41
CA PRO A 154 3.73 0.06 26.13
C PRO A 154 2.74 0.84 25.27
N ILE A 155 2.93 0.86 23.95
CA ILE A 155 2.10 1.61 23.00
C ILE A 155 1.25 0.70 22.10
N LEU A 156 1.36 -0.63 22.26
CA LEU A 156 0.46 -1.57 21.61
C LEU A 156 -0.83 -1.69 22.40
N THR A 157 -1.96 -1.73 21.68
CA THR A 157 -3.28 -1.99 22.27
C THR A 157 -3.96 -3.11 21.50
N PRO A 158 -3.89 -4.35 22.00
CA PRO A 158 -4.63 -5.47 21.42
C PRO A 158 -6.14 -5.27 21.56
N LEU A 159 -6.88 -5.55 20.48
CA LEU A 159 -8.34 -5.51 20.44
C LEU A 159 -8.87 -6.90 20.07
N ALA A 160 -9.44 -7.59 21.06
CA ALA A 160 -10.12 -8.87 20.84
C ALA A 160 -11.49 -8.65 20.16
N SER A 161 -11.83 -9.53 19.21
CA SER A 161 -13.14 -9.59 18.57
C SER A 161 -13.71 -11.00 18.72
N ASP A 162 -14.94 -11.07 19.22
CA ASP A 162 -15.71 -12.30 19.46
C ASP A 162 -17.20 -12.03 19.14
N HIS A 163 -18.06 -13.03 19.32
CA HIS A 163 -19.51 -12.87 19.07
C HIS A 163 -20.17 -11.75 19.90
N ALA A 164 -19.59 -11.36 21.04
CA ALA A 164 -20.08 -10.30 21.92
C ALA A 164 -19.42 -8.93 21.64
N ARG A 165 -18.33 -8.89 20.87
CA ARG A 165 -17.55 -7.68 20.56
C ARG A 165 -17.47 -7.47 19.04
N PRO A 166 -18.16 -6.45 18.49
CA PRO A 166 -18.16 -6.21 17.06
C PRO A 166 -16.74 -5.97 16.55
N PHE A 167 -16.49 -6.40 15.30
CA PHE A 167 -15.19 -6.27 14.69
C PHE A 167 -14.72 -4.80 14.67
N PRO A 168 -13.48 -4.50 15.13
CA PRO A 168 -13.05 -3.12 15.32
C PRO A 168 -12.87 -2.38 14.00
N PHE A 169 -13.21 -1.08 13.98
CA PHE A 169 -12.99 -0.23 12.81
C PHE A 169 -11.50 -0.18 12.41
N ILE A 170 -11.19 -0.54 11.17
CA ILE A 170 -9.82 -0.47 10.62
C ILE A 170 -9.59 0.91 9.99
N SER A 171 -8.61 1.65 10.53
CA SER A 171 -8.15 2.92 9.98
C SER A 171 -7.58 2.71 8.57
N ASN A 172 -7.91 3.61 7.65
CA ASN A 172 -7.40 3.57 6.28
C ASN A 172 -5.86 3.61 6.26
N LEU A 173 -5.24 2.86 5.33
CA LEU A 173 -3.78 2.75 5.15
C LEU A 173 -2.98 2.19 6.35
N SER A 174 -3.62 1.99 7.50
CA SER A 174 -2.92 1.50 8.70
C SER A 174 -2.47 0.05 8.55
N LEU A 175 -1.26 -0.23 9.01
CA LEU A 175 -0.79 -1.60 9.18
C LEU A 175 -1.42 -2.20 10.44
N ASN A 176 -1.94 -3.42 10.30
CA ASN A 176 -2.56 -4.16 11.36
C ASN A 176 -2.04 -5.60 11.37
N LEU A 177 -2.08 -6.23 12.53
CA LEU A 177 -1.88 -7.67 12.68
C LEU A 177 -3.22 -8.31 13.02
N GLY A 178 -3.58 -9.35 12.27
CA GLY A 178 -4.68 -10.24 12.59
C GLY A 178 -4.11 -11.51 13.20
N ILE A 179 -4.60 -11.88 14.38
CA ILE A 179 -3.99 -12.90 15.23
C ILE A 179 -5.08 -13.87 15.66
N TYR A 180 -4.84 -15.16 15.42
CA TYR A 180 -5.67 -16.24 15.97
C TYR A 180 -4.99 -16.82 17.20
N LEU A 181 -5.73 -16.82 18.31
CA LEU A 181 -5.29 -17.27 19.61
C LEU A 181 -6.10 -18.50 20.02
N GLU A 182 -5.41 -19.53 20.50
CA GLU A 182 -6.01 -20.69 21.13
C GLU A 182 -6.03 -20.47 22.64
N ARG A 183 -7.24 -20.52 23.22
CA ARG A 183 -7.44 -20.54 24.67
C ARG A 183 -7.77 -21.96 25.10
N HIS A 184 -6.90 -22.52 25.93
CA HIS A 184 -7.14 -23.79 26.60
C HIS A 184 -7.95 -23.55 27.88
N HIS A 185 -9.06 -24.25 28.02
CA HIS A 185 -9.88 -24.17 29.22
C HIS A 185 -9.28 -25.06 30.32
N PRO A 186 -9.02 -24.56 31.54
CA PRO A 186 -8.37 -25.36 32.59
C PRO A 186 -9.18 -26.60 33.02
N ASP A 187 -10.51 -26.55 32.83
CA ASP A 187 -11.45 -27.53 33.34
C ASP A 187 -12.09 -28.41 32.23
N SER A 188 -11.64 -28.29 30.98
CA SER A 188 -12.11 -29.11 29.85
C SER A 188 -11.04 -29.24 28.76
N ASP A 189 -11.12 -30.29 27.95
CA ASP A 189 -10.30 -30.43 26.72
C ASP A 189 -10.76 -29.49 25.59
N GLU A 190 -11.60 -28.49 25.89
CA GLU A 190 -12.10 -27.54 24.92
C GLU A 190 -11.02 -26.51 24.57
N ILE A 191 -10.84 -26.28 23.27
CA ILE A 191 -9.97 -25.24 22.74
C ILE A 191 -10.88 -24.24 22.02
N SER A 192 -10.88 -23.00 22.50
CA SER A 192 -11.58 -21.91 21.81
C SER A 192 -10.59 -21.10 20.97
N LEU A 193 -11.03 -20.73 19.76
CA LEU A 193 -10.29 -19.85 18.87
C LEU A 193 -10.82 -18.41 19.02
N GLU A 194 -9.95 -17.51 19.46
CA GLU A 194 -10.22 -16.09 19.60
C GLU A 194 -9.45 -15.30 18.53
N PHE A 195 -10.08 -14.26 17.97
CA PHE A 195 -9.41 -13.34 17.07
C PHE A 195 -8.99 -12.08 17.81
N ALA A 196 -7.73 -11.69 17.68
CA ALA A 196 -7.23 -10.42 18.16
C ALA A 196 -6.65 -9.60 17.00
N ARG A 197 -6.83 -8.29 17.08
CA ARG A 197 -6.21 -7.32 16.19
C ARG A 197 -5.24 -6.45 16.96
N ILE A 198 -4.10 -6.16 16.36
CA ILE A 198 -3.21 -5.08 16.81
C ILE A 198 -3.08 -4.06 15.68
N LYS A 199 -3.33 -2.78 15.95
CA LYS A 199 -2.93 -1.68 15.05
C LYS A 199 -1.47 -1.36 15.34
N VAL A 200 -0.61 -1.38 14.32
CA VAL A 200 0.81 -1.04 14.48
C VAL A 200 0.96 0.49 14.43
N PRO A 201 1.41 1.16 15.50
CA PRO A 201 1.40 2.63 15.59
C PRO A 201 2.63 3.24 14.90
N ILE A 202 2.76 3.03 13.59
CA ILE A 202 3.84 3.59 12.76
C ILE A 202 3.70 5.12 12.72
N GLY A 203 4.77 5.84 13.04
CA GLY A 203 4.81 7.31 13.03
C GLY A 203 4.45 7.95 14.38
N ASP A 204 3.77 7.24 15.28
CA ASP A 204 3.45 7.69 16.65
C ASP A 204 4.60 7.32 17.62
N GLY A 205 5.84 7.58 17.20
CA GLY A 205 7.05 7.24 17.95
C GLY A 205 7.69 5.90 17.59
N LEU A 206 7.01 5.01 16.84
CA LEU A 206 7.63 3.81 16.29
C LEU A 206 8.02 3.95 14.81
N PRO A 207 9.28 3.63 14.45
CA PRO A 207 9.67 3.53 13.06
C PRO A 207 9.10 2.25 12.43
N ARG A 208 8.83 2.31 11.11
CA ARG A 208 8.49 1.13 10.31
C ARG A 208 9.63 0.10 10.28
N LEU A 209 10.87 0.61 10.19
CA LEU A 209 12.10 -0.16 10.19
C LEU A 209 12.81 0.05 11.53
N VAL A 210 12.88 -1.01 12.33
CA VAL A 210 13.61 -1.02 13.60
C VAL A 210 15.10 -1.07 13.29
N ASN A 211 15.85 -0.06 13.74
CA ASN A 211 17.28 0.06 13.46
C ASN A 211 18.12 -0.78 14.46
N LEU A 212 18.65 -1.92 14.01
CA LEU A 212 19.46 -2.80 14.85
C LEU A 212 20.78 -2.18 15.28
N ASN A 213 21.32 -1.22 14.51
CA ASN A 213 22.52 -0.48 14.91
C ASN A 213 22.29 0.42 16.14
N GLN A 214 21.04 0.71 16.50
CA GLN A 214 20.68 1.42 17.73
C GLN A 214 20.25 0.43 18.82
N VAL A 215 19.39 -0.53 18.47
CA VAL A 215 18.82 -1.49 19.41
C VAL A 215 19.89 -2.40 20.03
N LEU A 216 20.76 -3.00 19.22
CA LEU A 216 21.69 -4.02 19.72
C LEU A 216 22.77 -3.44 20.67
N PRO A 217 23.36 -2.25 20.40
CA PRO A 217 24.24 -1.61 21.38
C PRO A 217 23.51 -1.18 22.66
N GLN A 218 22.30 -0.62 22.54
CA GLN A 218 21.56 -0.07 23.69
C GLN A 218 21.03 -1.15 24.64
N TYR A 219 20.55 -2.27 24.10
CA TYR A 219 19.88 -3.32 24.87
C TYR A 219 20.72 -4.59 25.08
N GLY A 220 21.77 -4.80 24.28
CA GLY A 220 22.63 -5.97 24.35
C GLY A 220 24.12 -5.69 24.53
N ASN A 221 24.56 -4.42 24.43
CA ASN A 221 25.97 -4.06 24.29
C ASN A 221 26.67 -4.78 23.12
N ILE A 222 25.92 -5.09 22.05
CA ILE A 222 26.42 -5.83 20.89
C ILE A 222 26.79 -4.82 19.81
N PRO A 223 28.07 -4.77 19.37
CA PRO A 223 28.48 -3.90 18.27
C PRO A 223 27.91 -4.42 16.94
N VAL A 224 27.49 -3.50 16.09
CA VAL A 224 26.87 -3.82 14.80
C VAL A 224 27.65 -3.18 13.67
N SER A 225 27.99 -3.98 12.65
CA SER A 225 28.55 -3.51 11.38
C SER A 225 27.46 -3.38 10.32
N GLY A 226 27.70 -2.51 9.33
CA GLY A 226 26.74 -2.19 8.27
C GLY A 226 25.52 -1.43 8.79
N HIS A 227 24.42 -1.47 8.05
CA HIS A 227 23.12 -0.91 8.40
C HIS A 227 22.07 -2.02 8.37
N LYS A 228 21.63 -2.46 9.56
CA LYS A 228 20.74 -3.61 9.71
C LYS A 228 19.39 -3.16 10.29
N PHE A 229 18.32 -3.67 9.71
CA PHE A 229 16.96 -3.31 10.10
C PHE A 229 16.09 -4.56 10.28
N LEU A 230 15.03 -4.44 11.07
CA LEU A 230 13.92 -5.39 11.11
C LEU A 230 12.62 -4.68 10.77
N TRP A 231 11.65 -5.40 10.21
CA TRP A 231 10.29 -4.90 10.14
C TRP A 231 9.65 -4.89 11.54
N ILE A 232 8.94 -3.82 11.88
CA ILE A 232 8.31 -3.71 13.20
C ILE A 232 7.26 -4.78 13.46
N GLU A 233 6.52 -5.24 12.43
CA GLU A 233 5.55 -6.32 12.59
C GLU A 233 6.21 -7.65 12.93
N ASP A 234 7.40 -7.93 12.40
CA ASP A 234 8.13 -9.16 12.72
C ASP A 234 8.52 -9.15 14.21
N VAL A 235 9.03 -8.01 14.69
CA VAL A 235 9.35 -7.80 16.11
C VAL A 235 8.12 -7.98 17.00
N ILE A 236 6.95 -7.50 16.57
CA ILE A 236 5.70 -7.66 17.32
C ILE A 236 5.23 -9.13 17.30
N ILE A 237 5.25 -9.78 16.13
CA ILE A 237 4.81 -11.18 15.94
C ILE A 237 5.64 -12.14 16.82
N ASP A 238 6.95 -11.95 16.87
CA ASP A 238 7.86 -12.76 17.68
C ASP A 238 7.68 -12.59 19.19
N ASN A 239 7.01 -11.51 19.61
CA ASN A 239 6.81 -11.18 21.02
C ASN A 239 5.32 -11.18 21.44
N LEU A 240 4.45 -11.83 20.65
CA LEU A 240 3.03 -11.95 20.97
C LEU A 240 2.76 -12.71 22.27
N ASP A 241 3.68 -13.57 22.69
CA ASP A 241 3.60 -14.29 23.97
C ASP A 241 3.56 -13.34 25.19
N VAL A 242 4.17 -12.15 25.06
CA VAL A 242 4.13 -11.11 26.10
C VAL A 242 2.78 -10.38 26.11
N LEU A 243 2.14 -10.22 24.95
CA LEU A 243 0.83 -9.55 24.82
C LEU A 243 -0.34 -10.45 25.21
N PHE A 244 -0.18 -11.76 25.03
CA PHE A 244 -1.22 -12.76 25.19
C PHE A 244 -0.80 -13.87 26.17
N PRO A 245 -0.52 -13.53 27.45
CA PRO A 245 -0.05 -14.52 28.42
C PRO A 245 -1.11 -15.60 28.66
N GLY A 246 -0.67 -16.87 28.61
CA GLY A 246 -1.54 -18.03 28.83
C GLY A 246 -2.40 -18.43 27.61
N MET A 247 -2.19 -17.81 26.45
CA MET A 247 -2.80 -18.22 25.18
C MET A 247 -1.71 -18.70 24.22
N VAL A 248 -2.08 -19.62 23.32
CA VAL A 248 -1.19 -20.09 22.27
C VAL A 248 -1.49 -19.30 21.00
N VAL A 249 -0.47 -18.72 20.38
CA VAL A 249 -0.62 -18.03 19.10
C VAL A 249 -0.64 -19.07 17.99
N ALA A 250 -1.79 -19.27 17.36
CA ALA A 250 -1.93 -20.21 16.25
C ALA A 250 -1.39 -19.57 14.95
N GLU A 251 -1.80 -18.34 14.67
CA GLU A 251 -1.41 -17.61 13.46
C GLU A 251 -1.36 -16.10 13.71
N ALA A 252 -0.47 -15.41 12.99
CA ALA A 252 -0.40 -13.95 13.00
C ALA A 252 0.02 -13.43 11.63
N TYR A 253 -0.78 -12.55 11.03
CA TYR A 253 -0.53 -12.02 9.68
C TYR A 253 -0.69 -10.49 9.62
N PRO A 254 0.25 -9.79 8.96
CA PRO A 254 0.08 -8.38 8.66
C PRO A 254 -0.97 -8.18 7.57
N PHE A 255 -1.81 -7.16 7.76
CA PHE A 255 -2.79 -6.74 6.76
C PHE A 255 -3.01 -5.23 6.82
N ARG A 256 -3.53 -4.68 5.73
CA ARG A 256 -3.98 -3.30 5.64
C ARG A 256 -5.26 -3.24 4.80
N VAL A 257 -6.06 -2.20 5.02
CA VAL A 257 -7.29 -1.97 4.26
C VAL A 257 -7.22 -0.58 3.63
N LEU A 258 -7.60 -0.52 2.36
CA LEU A 258 -7.88 0.72 1.65
C LEU A 258 -9.37 0.98 1.70
N ARG A 259 -9.75 2.19 2.09
CA ARG A 259 -11.13 2.68 2.03
C ARG A 259 -11.22 3.72 0.92
N ASN A 260 -12.40 3.82 0.31
CA ASN A 260 -12.66 4.92 -0.61
C ASN A 260 -12.40 6.24 0.12
N SER A 261 -11.76 7.17 -0.57
CA SER A 261 -11.79 8.56 -0.14
C SER A 261 -13.23 9.01 -0.34
N ASP A 262 -13.89 9.55 0.69
CA ASP A 262 -15.14 10.28 0.53
C ASP A 262 -14.83 11.54 -0.28
N ILE A 263 -14.75 11.36 -1.59
CA ILE A 263 -14.70 12.45 -2.56
C ILE A 263 -16.16 12.78 -2.82
N ASP A 264 -16.59 13.96 -2.40
CA ASP A 264 -17.84 14.55 -2.81
C ASP A 264 -17.92 14.49 -4.34
N TYR A 265 -18.76 13.59 -4.84
CA TYR A 265 -19.01 13.35 -6.27
C TYR A 265 -19.70 14.54 -6.96
N GLU A 266 -19.89 15.68 -6.27
CA GLU A 266 -20.53 16.88 -6.83
C GLU A 266 -19.66 17.54 -7.92
N LEU A 267 -18.34 17.29 -7.97
CA LEU A 267 -17.47 17.89 -9.00
C LEU A 267 -17.34 17.09 -10.31
N GLU A 268 -17.94 15.89 -10.42
CA GLU A 268 -18.03 15.15 -11.70
C GLU A 268 -19.42 15.26 -12.36
N GLN A 269 -20.37 15.99 -11.77
CA GLN A 269 -21.69 16.25 -12.39
C GLN A 269 -21.71 17.51 -13.28
N ASP A 270 -20.70 18.38 -13.19
CA ASP A 270 -20.68 19.66 -13.92
C ASP A 270 -20.15 19.57 -15.38
N GLU A 271 -19.85 18.38 -15.90
CA GLU A 271 -19.40 18.22 -17.30
C GLU A 271 -20.32 17.36 -18.20
N ASP A 272 -21.41 16.81 -17.68
CA ASP A 272 -22.34 15.96 -18.47
C ASP A 272 -23.75 16.60 -18.70
N ASP A 273 -23.98 17.84 -18.24
CA ASP A 273 -25.30 18.54 -18.32
C ASP A 273 -25.30 19.81 -19.22
N GLU A 274 -24.40 19.93 -20.19
CA GLU A 274 -24.55 20.86 -21.33
C GLU A 274 -24.71 20.09 -22.65
N GLU A 275 -25.91 19.55 -22.89
CA GLU A 275 -26.60 19.52 -24.21
C GLU A 275 -28.08 19.13 -24.10
#